data_AF-A0A447MXJ2-F1
#
_entry.id   AF-A0A447MXJ2-F1
#
_cell.length_a   1.000
_cell.length_b   1.000
_cell.length_c   1.000
_cell.angle_alpha   90.00
_cell.angle_beta   90.00
_cell.angle_gamma   90.00
#
_symmetry.space_group_name_H-M   'P 1'
#
loop_
_entity.id
_entity.type
_entity.pdbx_description
1 polymer ?
#
loop_
_entity_poly.entity_id
_entity_poly.type
_entity_poly.pdbx_seq_one_letter_code
_entity_poly.pdbx_strand_id
1 'polypeptide(L)'
;MKTINFVLMAVALFASNSMVSVYAARQQLNSATKSFSVKLGATRVIYHAGTPGATLSVSNPQDYPILVQSSVKAEDKNSPAPFMVMPPLFRLEANQQSQLAYYPYWW
;
A
#
# COMPACT_ATOMS: atom_id res chain seq x y z
N MET A 1 62.16 6.61 -39.80
CA MET A 1 60.72 6.87 -40.08
C MET A 1 59.74 5.95 -39.32
N LYS A 2 60.13 4.74 -38.84
CA LYS A 2 59.20 3.82 -38.14
C LYS A 2 58.86 4.16 -36.67
N THR A 3 59.77 4.79 -35.92
CA THR A 3 59.58 5.09 -34.49
C THR A 3 58.71 6.33 -34.23
N ILE A 4 58.79 7.33 -35.11
CA ILE A 4 58.00 8.57 -35.02
C ILE A 4 56.50 8.28 -35.19
N ASN A 5 56.13 7.42 -36.14
CA ASN A 5 54.74 7.02 -36.33
C ASN A 5 54.18 6.23 -35.14
N PHE A 6 55.04 5.46 -34.45
CA PHE A 6 54.63 4.70 -33.26
C PHE A 6 54.34 5.61 -32.07
N VAL A 7 55.16 6.65 -31.86
CA VAL A 7 54.94 7.66 -30.82
C VAL A 7 53.69 8.49 -31.11
N LEU A 8 53.48 8.88 -32.37
CA LEU A 8 52.25 9.58 -32.80
C LEU A 8 50.98 8.75 -32.58
N MET A 9 51.03 7.44 -32.85
CA MET A 9 49.92 6.54 -32.66
C MET A 9 49.63 6.26 -31.17
N ALA A 10 50.66 6.19 -30.33
CA ALA A 10 50.49 6.06 -28.88
C ALA A 10 49.85 7.32 -28.27
N VAL A 11 50.31 8.52 -28.64
CA VAL A 11 49.73 9.78 -28.16
C VAL A 11 48.26 9.95 -28.59
N ALA A 12 47.91 9.50 -29.80
CA ALA A 12 46.53 9.51 -30.28
C ALA A 12 45.59 8.57 -29.48
N LEU A 13 46.10 7.42 -29.01
CA LEU A 13 45.35 6.46 -28.19
C LEU A 13 45.20 6.92 -26.72
N PHE A 14 46.15 7.70 -26.20
CA PHE A 14 46.03 8.29 -24.86
C PHE A 14 45.11 9.53 -24.84
N ALA A 15 45.06 10.33 -25.91
CA ALA A 15 44.18 11.49 -26.00
C ALA A 15 42.68 11.13 -26.19
N SER A 16 42.39 9.94 -26.70
CA SER A 16 41.03 9.46 -26.98
C SER A 16 40.35 8.75 -25.81
N ASN A 17 41.07 8.46 -24.72
CA ASN A 17 40.52 7.93 -23.48
C ASN A 17 40.47 9.02 -22.38
N SER A 18 40.09 10.24 -22.76
CA SER A 18 39.76 11.29 -21.81
C SER A 18 38.49 10.89 -21.05
N MET A 19 38.72 10.31 -19.87
CA MET A 19 37.80 10.13 -18.75
C MET A 19 36.37 10.61 -19.00
N VAL A 20 35.47 9.68 -19.30
CA VAL A 20 34.05 9.93 -19.04
C VAL A 20 33.92 9.97 -17.51
N SER A 21 33.79 11.18 -16.96
CA SER A 21 33.36 11.33 -15.58
C SER A 21 31.97 10.71 -15.48
N VAL A 22 31.86 9.57 -14.79
CA VAL A 22 30.57 8.98 -14.42
C VAL A 22 30.00 9.87 -13.31
N TYR A 23 29.47 11.02 -13.69
CA TYR A 23 28.57 11.77 -12.83
C TYR A 23 27.40 10.81 -12.54
N ALA A 24 27.11 10.58 -11.26
CA ALA A 24 25.90 9.88 -10.87
C ALA A 24 24.71 10.61 -11.52
N ALA A 25 24.15 10.05 -12.59
CA ALA A 25 22.99 10.60 -13.24
C ALA A 25 21.89 10.70 -12.16
N ARG A 26 21.36 11.90 -11.92
CA ARG A 26 20.23 12.07 -11.00
C ARG A 26 19.07 11.25 -11.55
N GLN A 27 18.74 10.15 -10.90
CA GLN A 27 17.52 9.41 -11.23
C GLN A 27 16.34 10.34 -10.97
N GLN A 28 15.68 10.75 -12.05
CA GLN A 28 14.43 11.51 -11.98
C GLN A 28 13.34 10.56 -11.49
N LEU A 29 13.14 10.52 -10.18
CA LEU A 29 12.10 9.71 -9.55
C LEU A 29 10.74 10.31 -9.85
N ASN A 30 10.04 9.72 -10.82
CA ASN A 30 8.64 10.03 -11.10
C ASN A 30 7.78 9.31 -10.05
N SER A 31 7.49 9.98 -8.93
CA SER A 31 6.58 9.47 -7.91
C SER A 31 5.15 9.93 -8.20
N ALA A 32 4.21 8.98 -8.27
CA ALA A 32 2.78 9.28 -8.32
C ALA A 32 2.19 9.22 -6.91
N THR A 33 1.57 10.31 -6.46
CA THR A 33 0.84 10.34 -5.19
C THR A 33 -0.53 9.70 -5.38
N LYS A 34 -0.88 8.72 -4.54
CA LYS A 34 -2.19 8.07 -4.51
C LYS A 34 -2.80 8.23 -3.11
N SER A 35 -3.88 8.99 -3.01
CA SER A 35 -4.62 9.13 -1.76
C SER A 35 -5.50 7.90 -1.52
N PHE A 36 -5.58 7.43 -0.27
CA PHE A 36 -6.41 6.30 0.14
C PHE A 36 -7.21 6.67 1.38
N SER A 37 -8.47 6.24 1.46
CA SER A 37 -9.36 6.51 2.61
C SER A 37 -10.43 5.43 2.72
N VAL A 38 -10.89 5.13 3.92
CA VAL A 38 -12.08 4.31 4.15
C VAL A 38 -13.02 5.07 5.08
N LYS A 39 -14.32 5.08 4.76
CA LYS A 39 -15.33 5.75 5.59
C LYS A 39 -16.08 4.72 6.42
N LEU A 40 -16.16 4.94 7.74
CA LEU A 40 -17.01 4.17 8.64
C LEU A 40 -18.26 4.98 9.00
N GLY A 41 -19.38 4.29 9.20
CA GLY A 41 -20.66 4.93 9.58
C GLY A 41 -20.67 5.50 11.00
N ALA A 42 -19.79 5.00 11.87
CA ALA A 42 -19.65 5.41 13.26
C ALA A 42 -18.20 5.28 13.73
N THR A 43 -17.85 6.00 14.80
CA THR A 43 -16.54 5.91 15.46
C THR A 43 -16.49 4.85 16.56
N ARG A 44 -17.66 4.35 16.99
CA ARG A 44 -17.82 3.28 17.97
C ARG A 44 -19.08 2.48 17.68
N VAL A 45 -19.07 1.20 18.06
CA VAL A 45 -20.23 0.32 18.05
C VAL A 45 -20.49 -0.11 19.49
N ILE A 46 -21.71 0.13 19.99
CA ILE A 46 -22.14 -0.37 21.29
C ILE A 46 -22.91 -1.66 21.05
N TYR A 47 -22.34 -2.78 21.49
CA TYR A 47 -23.00 -4.07 21.46
C TYR A 47 -23.86 -4.23 22.72
N HIS A 48 -25.17 -4.42 22.56
CA HIS A 48 -26.09 -4.65 23.66
C HIS A 48 -26.24 -6.16 23.94
N ALA A 49 -25.99 -6.58 25.18
CA ALA A 49 -26.21 -7.97 25.59
C ALA A 49 -27.68 -8.39 25.36
N GLY A 50 -27.88 -9.62 24.87
CA GLY A 50 -29.21 -10.14 24.52
C GLY A 50 -29.69 -9.78 23.11
N THR A 51 -28.95 -8.98 22.34
CA THR A 51 -29.22 -8.75 20.91
C THR A 51 -28.50 -9.79 20.04
N PRO A 52 -28.98 -10.08 18.81
CA PRO A 52 -28.32 -11.04 17.93
C PRO A 52 -27.01 -10.52 17.31
N GLY A 53 -26.76 -9.21 17.36
CA GLY A 53 -25.63 -8.59 16.69
C GLY A 53 -25.68 -7.07 16.70
N ALA A 54 -24.59 -6.46 16.24
CA ALA A 54 -24.52 -5.04 15.90
C ALA A 54 -24.06 -4.87 14.45
N THR A 55 -24.24 -3.68 13.88
CA THR A 55 -23.82 -3.42 12.50
C THR A 55 -23.00 -2.14 12.36
N LEU A 56 -22.14 -2.09 11.35
CA LEU A 56 -21.35 -0.91 10.97
C LEU A 56 -21.30 -0.78 9.46
N SER A 57 -21.61 0.40 8.93
CA SER A 57 -21.43 0.66 7.50
C SER A 57 -19.97 1.00 7.18
N VAL A 58 -19.50 0.52 6.04
CA VAL A 58 -18.19 0.83 5.46
C VAL A 58 -18.37 1.30 4.03
N SER A 59 -17.70 2.39 3.65
CA SER A 59 -17.77 2.95 2.29
C SER A 59 -16.38 3.17 1.73
N ASN A 60 -16.25 2.90 0.43
CA ASN A 60 -15.09 3.18 -0.40
C ASN A 60 -15.31 4.50 -1.15
N PRO A 61 -14.68 5.63 -0.77
CA PRO A 61 -14.80 6.88 -1.50
C PRO A 61 -13.85 6.99 -2.71
N GLN A 62 -13.09 5.95 -3.04
CA GLN A 62 -12.21 5.93 -4.21
C GLN A 62 -12.98 5.59 -5.49
N ASP A 63 -12.39 5.96 -6.62
CA ASP A 63 -12.81 5.63 -7.99
C ASP A 63 -12.29 4.26 -8.49
N TYR A 64 -11.74 3.44 -7.58
CA TYR A 64 -11.25 2.08 -7.85
C TYR A 64 -11.67 1.11 -6.74
N PRO A 65 -11.76 -0.21 -7.03
CA PRO A 65 -12.13 -1.21 -6.04
C PRO A 65 -11.07 -1.38 -4.95
N ILE A 66 -11.51 -1.71 -3.73
CA ILE A 66 -10.63 -2.00 -2.58
C ILE A 66 -10.98 -3.36 -1.97
N LEU A 67 -10.02 -3.97 -1.27
CA LEU A 67 -10.29 -5.12 -0.40
C LEU A 67 -10.52 -4.63 1.02
N VAL A 68 -11.60 -5.10 1.64
CA VAL A 68 -11.94 -4.81 3.03
C VAL A 68 -11.82 -6.12 3.82
N GLN A 69 -10.91 -6.12 4.79
CA GLN A 69 -10.77 -7.18 5.77
C GLN A 69 -11.23 -6.67 7.13
N SER A 70 -12.14 -7.39 7.78
CA SER A 70 -12.71 -7.02 9.07
C SER A 70 -12.31 -8.05 10.14
N SER A 71 -11.95 -7.55 11.33
CA SER A 71 -11.62 -8.40 12.48
C SER A 71 -11.89 -7.64 13.78
N VAL A 72 -12.13 -8.38 14.87
CA VAL A 72 -12.25 -7.81 16.22
C VAL A 72 -11.09 -8.30 17.07
N LYS A 73 -10.43 -7.36 17.75
CA LYS A 73 -9.34 -7.62 18.68
C LYS A 73 -9.80 -7.31 20.10
N ALA A 74 -9.19 -7.99 21.07
CA ALA A 74 -9.39 -7.69 22.48
C ALA A 74 -8.81 -6.31 22.81
N GLU A 75 -8.97 -5.87 24.06
CA GLU A 75 -8.49 -4.57 24.53
C GLU A 75 -6.99 -4.35 24.31
N ASP A 76 -6.21 -5.43 24.37
CA ASP A 76 -4.77 -5.46 24.10
C ASP A 76 -4.40 -5.19 22.62
N LYS A 77 -5.40 -5.08 21.73
CA LYS A 77 -5.31 -4.87 20.27
C LYS A 77 -4.58 -5.99 19.51
N ASN A 78 -4.27 -7.11 20.16
CA ASN A 78 -3.49 -8.19 19.58
C ASN A 78 -4.28 -9.50 19.58
N SER A 79 -4.79 -9.87 20.75
CA SER A 79 -5.53 -11.11 20.98
C SER A 79 -6.86 -11.08 20.25
N PRO A 80 -7.36 -12.23 19.77
CA PRO A 80 -8.71 -12.31 19.22
C PRO A 80 -9.74 -11.98 20.29
N ALA A 81 -10.68 -11.10 19.97
CA ALA A 81 -11.87 -10.91 20.82
C ALA A 81 -12.90 -11.98 20.48
N PRO A 82 -13.84 -12.28 21.39
CA PRO A 82 -14.76 -13.39 21.15
C PRO A 82 -15.99 -12.99 20.30
N PHE A 83 -15.73 -12.19 19.26
CA PHE A 83 -16.68 -11.72 18.25
C PHE A 83 -16.24 -12.15 16.85
N MET A 84 -17.21 -12.36 15.97
CA MET A 84 -16.99 -12.55 14.54
C MET A 84 -17.64 -11.42 13.74
N VAL A 85 -17.04 -11.06 12.61
CA VAL A 85 -17.53 -10.05 11.68
C VAL A 85 -17.83 -10.70 10.34
N MET A 86 -18.97 -10.36 9.74
CA MET A 86 -19.38 -10.87 8.44
C MET A 86 -19.74 -9.73 7.49
N PRO A 87 -19.25 -9.76 6.23
CA PRO A 87 -18.19 -10.66 5.72
C PRO A 87 -16.79 -10.34 6.30
N PRO A 88 -15.94 -11.36 6.57
CA PRO A 88 -14.60 -11.15 7.13
C PRO A 88 -13.59 -10.62 6.11
N LEU A 89 -13.79 -10.93 4.82
CA LEU A 89 -12.98 -10.44 3.71
C LEU A 89 -13.86 -10.33 2.47
N PHE A 90 -13.87 -9.17 1.83
CA PHE A 90 -14.64 -8.94 0.62
C PHE A 90 -14.05 -7.80 -0.21
N ARG A 91 -14.41 -7.77 -1.49
CA ARG A 91 -14.11 -6.66 -2.40
C ARG A 91 -15.25 -5.64 -2.35
N LEU A 92 -14.91 -4.36 -2.24
CA LEU A 92 -15.83 -3.23 -2.25
C LEU A 92 -15.53 -2.37 -3.48
N GLU A 93 -16.49 -2.24 -4.39
CA GLU A 93 -16.30 -1.49 -5.63
C GLU A 93 -16.13 0.02 -5.39
N ALA A 94 -15.72 0.73 -6.45
CA ALA A 94 -15.59 2.18 -6.43
C ALA A 94 -16.89 2.86 -5.98
N ASN A 95 -16.80 3.84 -5.09
CA ASN A 95 -17.94 4.61 -4.55
C ASN A 95 -19.04 3.75 -3.87
N GLN A 96 -18.77 2.48 -3.55
CA GLN A 96 -19.74 1.58 -2.96
C GLN A 96 -19.75 1.67 -1.42
N GLN A 97 -20.93 1.43 -0.84
CA GLN A 97 -21.11 1.18 0.59
C GLN A 97 -21.58 -0.26 0.85
N SER A 98 -21.11 -0.86 1.94
CA SER A 98 -21.55 -2.16 2.44
C SER A 98 -21.75 -2.11 3.96
N GLN A 99 -22.38 -3.15 4.51
CA GLN A 99 -22.66 -3.27 5.93
C GLN A 99 -21.98 -4.52 6.51
N LEU A 100 -21.28 -4.32 7.61
CA LEU A 100 -20.68 -5.38 8.41
C LEU A 100 -21.63 -5.75 9.54
N ALA A 101 -21.79 -7.04 9.79
CA ALA A 101 -22.50 -7.58 10.94
C ALA A 101 -21.50 -8.15 11.95
N TYR A 102 -21.65 -7.77 13.22
CA TYR A 102 -20.84 -8.20 14.37
C TYR A 102 -21.72 -9.06 15.27
N TYR A 103 -21.26 -10.26 15.62
CA TYR A 103 -21.97 -11.14 16.53
C TYR A 103 -20.98 -11.80 17.50
N PRO A 104 -21.33 -11.96 18.78
CA PRO A 104 -20.53 -12.78 19.68
C PRO A 104 -20.66 -14.24 19.28
N TYR A 105 -19.61 -15.02 19.51
CA TYR A 105 -19.67 -16.47 19.29
C TYR A 105 -19.67 -17.27 20.60
N TRP A 106 -19.80 -16.61 21.76
CA TRP A 106 -20.04 -17.29 23.03
C TRP A 106 -21.52 -17.71 23.13
N TRP A 107 -21.80 -18.89 22.59
CA TRP A 107 -22.99 -19.69 22.85
C TRP A 107 -22.54 -21.11 23.15
#